data_AF-A0A9X8DP79-F1
#
_entry.id   AF-A0A9X8DP79-F1
#
_cell.length_a   1.000
_cell.length_b   1.000
_cell.length_c   1.000
_cell.angle_alpha   90.00
_cell.angle_beta   90.00
_cell.angle_gamma   90.00
#
_symmetry.space_group_name_H-M   'P 1'
#
loop_
_entity.id
_entity.type
_entity.pdbx_description
1 polymer ?
#
loop_
_entity_poly.entity_id
_entity_poly.type
_entity_poly.pdbx_seq_one_letter_code
_entity_poly.pdbx_strand_id
1 'polypeptide(L)'
;MEDQYLVAFLDYVKVELDAFCTASHAADSSQARIRQYKITVGIMLCLSYICKFTPRDKHIVLMGEYFGHVMHVIDAIRAQDAATIVSSTVHRKLSTKLLQRMGLLYLPPKVMTWRYARGVRSLAANLAAAPHPVADASAANDKTSNPFENDVPAELEQVVDVLLCGLKDRDTVVRWSAAKGVGRVTSRLPFEFADDIVHAVLELFSANESDGTGYYYY
;
A
#
# COMPACT_ATOMS: atom_id res chain seq x y z
N MET A 1 22.24 6.62 -21.29
CA MET A 1 23.23 5.90 -20.46
C MET A 1 22.63 5.54 -19.10
N GLU A 2 22.07 6.51 -18.34
CA GLU A 2 21.42 6.25 -17.04
C GLU A 2 20.20 5.30 -17.13
N ASP A 3 19.36 5.46 -18.14
CA ASP A 3 18.17 4.61 -18.31
C ASP A 3 18.54 3.12 -18.57
N GLN A 4 19.68 2.85 -19.19
CA GLN A 4 20.16 1.49 -19.45
C GLN A 4 20.59 0.79 -18.14
N TYR A 5 21.22 1.52 -17.22
CA TYR A 5 21.59 0.96 -15.92
C TYR A 5 20.37 0.70 -15.03
N LEU A 6 19.34 1.53 -15.12
CA LEU A 6 18.09 1.29 -14.41
C LEU A 6 17.41 0.01 -14.90
N VAL A 7 17.28 -0.17 -16.22
CA VAL A 7 16.70 -1.40 -16.80
C VAL A 7 17.52 -2.63 -16.40
N ALA A 8 18.85 -2.58 -16.55
CA ALA A 8 19.72 -3.69 -16.16
C ALA A 8 19.60 -4.04 -14.66
N PHE A 9 19.46 -3.03 -13.79
CA PHE A 9 19.22 -3.25 -12.37
C PHE A 9 17.86 -3.89 -12.11
N LEU A 10 16.79 -3.44 -12.79
CA LEU A 10 15.47 -4.01 -12.62
C LEU A 10 15.41 -5.48 -13.11
N ASP A 11 16.11 -5.81 -14.18
CA ASP A 11 16.22 -7.20 -14.65
C ASP A 11 16.98 -8.07 -13.65
N TYR A 12 18.08 -7.56 -13.09
CA TYR A 12 18.77 -8.21 -11.97
C TYR A 12 17.83 -8.44 -10.78
N VAL A 13 17.02 -7.44 -10.42
CA VAL A 13 16.03 -7.53 -9.34
C VAL A 13 15.01 -8.62 -9.62
N LYS A 14 14.42 -8.70 -10.83
CA LYS A 14 13.45 -9.75 -11.18
C LYS A 14 14.03 -11.14 -10.94
N VAL A 15 15.23 -11.40 -11.47
CA VAL A 15 15.93 -12.69 -11.32
C VAL A 15 16.16 -13.04 -9.85
N GLU A 16 16.59 -12.08 -9.03
CA GLU A 16 16.84 -12.31 -7.61
C GLU A 16 15.55 -12.53 -6.79
N LEU A 17 14.46 -11.83 -7.14
CA LEU A 17 13.17 -12.00 -6.51
C LEU A 17 12.58 -13.38 -6.83
N ASP A 18 12.65 -13.81 -8.08
CA ASP A 18 12.18 -15.14 -8.51
C ASP A 18 13.02 -16.26 -7.89
N ALA A 19 14.35 -16.08 -7.85
CA ALA A 19 15.25 -17.02 -7.20
C ALA A 19 14.95 -17.15 -5.70
N PHE A 20 14.50 -16.07 -5.04
CA PHE A 20 14.07 -16.13 -3.65
C PHE A 20 12.76 -16.93 -3.49
N CYS A 21 11.75 -16.67 -4.32
CA CYS A 21 10.46 -17.37 -4.25
C CYS A 21 10.55 -18.87 -4.59
N THR A 22 11.41 -19.24 -5.54
CA THR A 22 11.58 -20.64 -5.99
C THR A 22 12.55 -21.44 -5.13
N ALA A 23 13.30 -20.79 -4.24
CA ALA A 23 14.21 -21.48 -3.35
C ALA A 23 13.45 -22.43 -2.40
N SER A 24 13.76 -23.72 -2.50
CA SER A 24 13.20 -24.73 -1.60
C SER A 24 13.46 -24.39 -0.13
N HIS A 25 12.41 -24.57 0.70
CA HIS A 25 12.45 -24.42 2.16
C HIS A 25 13.46 -25.35 2.86
N ALA A 26 14.10 -26.27 2.13
CA ALA A 26 15.16 -27.15 2.62
C ALA A 26 16.52 -26.44 2.85
N ALA A 27 16.61 -25.13 2.61
CA ALA A 27 17.81 -24.36 2.91
C ALA A 27 18.05 -24.26 4.43
N ASP A 28 19.31 -24.39 4.86
CA ASP A 28 19.74 -24.12 6.23
C ASP A 28 19.17 -22.77 6.72
N SER A 29 18.66 -22.73 7.96
CA SER A 29 18.02 -21.55 8.56
C SER A 29 18.94 -20.33 8.52
N SER A 30 20.26 -20.52 8.61
CA SER A 30 21.25 -19.46 8.47
C SER A 30 21.22 -18.82 7.06
N GLN A 31 21.18 -19.64 6.01
CA GLN A 31 21.16 -19.21 4.61
C GLN A 31 19.84 -18.54 4.25
N ALA A 32 18.72 -19.05 4.77
CA ALA A 32 17.41 -18.44 4.57
C ALA A 32 17.37 -17.00 5.12
N ARG A 33 17.91 -16.77 6.32
CA ARG A 33 17.99 -15.42 6.92
C ARG A 33 18.87 -14.46 6.12
N ILE A 34 20.02 -14.94 5.62
CA ILE A 34 20.92 -14.12 4.79
C ILE A 34 20.21 -13.70 3.49
N ARG A 35 19.50 -14.64 2.85
CA ARG A 35 18.70 -14.34 1.65
C ARG A 35 17.59 -13.33 1.95
N GLN A 36 16.82 -13.52 3.01
CA GLN A 36 15.77 -12.58 3.42
C GLN A 36 16.33 -11.19 3.71
N TYR A 37 17.52 -11.09 4.33
CA TYR A 37 18.22 -9.83 4.57
C TYR A 37 18.65 -9.15 3.27
N LYS A 38 19.23 -9.89 2.32
CA LYS A 38 19.62 -9.39 0.99
C LYS A 38 18.42 -8.78 0.25
N ILE A 39 17.30 -9.49 0.23
CA ILE A 39 16.06 -9.01 -0.38
C ILE A 39 15.55 -7.75 0.35
N THR A 40 15.38 -7.84 1.66
CA THR A 40 14.72 -6.79 2.45
C THR A 40 15.55 -5.50 2.53
N VAL A 41 16.81 -5.60 2.98
CA VAL A 41 17.64 -4.41 3.23
C VAL A 41 18.36 -3.95 1.97
N GLY A 42 18.70 -4.87 1.06
CA GLY A 42 19.32 -4.52 -0.22
C GLY A 42 18.29 -4.07 -1.25
N ILE A 43 17.54 -5.03 -1.78
CA ILE A 43 16.69 -4.81 -2.96
C ILE A 43 15.51 -3.89 -2.65
N MET A 44 14.71 -4.19 -1.63
CA MET A 44 13.48 -3.40 -1.37
C MET A 44 13.78 -1.96 -0.95
N LEU A 45 14.87 -1.73 -0.22
CA LEU A 45 15.34 -0.39 0.13
C LEU A 45 15.80 0.38 -1.11
N CYS A 46 16.57 -0.27 -2.00
CA CYS A 46 17.02 0.33 -3.25
C CYS A 46 15.83 0.69 -4.15
N LEU A 47 14.91 -0.27 -4.38
CA LEU A 47 13.67 -0.03 -5.12
C LEU A 47 12.86 1.11 -4.52
N SER A 48 12.80 1.21 -3.18
CA SER A 48 12.13 2.33 -2.53
C SER A 48 12.75 3.66 -2.94
N TYR A 49 14.08 3.76 -2.98
CA TYR A 49 14.78 4.98 -3.40
C TYR A 49 14.57 5.29 -4.88
N ILE A 50 14.63 4.27 -5.75
CA ILE A 50 14.31 4.40 -7.17
C ILE A 50 12.89 4.96 -7.35
N CYS A 51 11.90 4.38 -6.68
CA CYS A 51 10.52 4.88 -6.73
C CYS A 51 10.37 6.33 -6.21
N LYS A 52 11.29 6.82 -5.38
CA LYS A 52 11.25 8.20 -4.84
C LYS A 52 11.90 9.21 -5.78
N PHE A 53 13.00 8.83 -6.43
CA PHE A 53 13.89 9.78 -7.11
C PHE A 53 13.83 9.67 -8.63
N THR A 54 13.36 8.55 -9.20
CA THR A 54 13.18 8.42 -10.64
C THR A 54 11.96 9.22 -11.10
N PRO A 55 12.06 10.01 -12.18
CA PRO A 55 10.92 10.69 -12.76
C PRO A 55 9.78 9.72 -13.08
N ARG A 56 8.54 10.08 -12.73
CA ARG A 56 7.35 9.22 -12.88
C ARG A 56 7.20 8.72 -14.32
N ASP A 57 7.35 9.60 -15.30
CA ASP A 57 7.06 9.31 -16.71
C ASP A 57 7.94 8.20 -17.28
N LYS A 58 9.18 8.09 -16.78
CA LYS A 58 10.09 7.00 -17.14
C LYS A 58 9.78 5.73 -16.35
N HIS A 59 9.53 5.89 -15.06
CA HIS A 59 9.45 4.76 -14.15
C HIS A 59 8.16 3.95 -14.32
N ILE A 60 7.03 4.62 -14.60
CA ILE A 60 5.72 3.95 -14.73
C ILE A 60 5.69 2.89 -15.84
N VAL A 61 6.43 3.09 -16.92
CA VAL A 61 6.54 2.13 -18.04
C VAL A 61 7.19 0.82 -17.58
N LEU A 62 8.13 0.90 -16.65
CA LEU A 62 8.87 -0.25 -16.13
C LEU A 62 8.12 -0.94 -14.96
N MET A 63 7.22 -0.23 -14.28
CA MET A 63 6.54 -0.70 -13.08
C MET A 63 5.75 -1.99 -13.29
N GLY A 64 5.02 -2.11 -14.40
CA GLY A 64 4.21 -3.29 -14.70
C GLY A 64 5.03 -4.58 -14.76
N GLU A 65 6.30 -4.50 -15.16
CA GLU A 65 7.14 -5.69 -15.31
C GLU A 65 7.63 -6.27 -13.98
N TYR A 66 7.82 -5.44 -12.95
CA TYR A 66 8.43 -5.89 -11.69
C TYR A 66 7.51 -5.77 -10.47
N PHE A 67 6.36 -5.08 -10.56
CA PHE A 67 5.38 -5.00 -9.48
C PHE A 67 4.93 -6.40 -9.02
N GLY A 68 4.59 -7.29 -9.96
CA GLY A 68 4.18 -8.66 -9.64
C GLY A 68 5.27 -9.46 -8.90
N HIS A 69 6.54 -9.29 -9.29
CA HIS A 69 7.68 -9.93 -8.64
C HIS A 69 7.86 -9.43 -7.20
N VAL A 70 7.67 -8.12 -6.97
CA VAL A 70 7.72 -7.52 -5.62
C VAL A 70 6.59 -8.04 -4.75
N MET A 71 5.37 -8.11 -5.27
CA MET A 71 4.22 -8.66 -4.54
C MET A 71 4.44 -10.13 -4.17
N HIS A 72 4.86 -10.95 -5.13
CA HIS A 72 5.11 -12.37 -4.90
C HIS A 72 6.18 -12.61 -3.82
N VAL A 73 7.26 -11.82 -3.80
CA VAL A 73 8.29 -11.92 -2.76
C VAL A 73 7.78 -11.45 -1.40
N ILE A 74 6.98 -10.39 -1.33
CA ILE A 74 6.37 -9.95 -0.07
C ILE A 74 5.47 -11.03 0.50
N ASP A 75 4.66 -11.68 -0.33
CA ASP A 75 3.77 -12.77 0.09
C ASP A 75 4.56 -14.03 0.49
N ALA A 76 5.62 -14.37 -0.26
CA ALA A 76 6.51 -15.47 0.09
C ALA A 76 7.19 -15.24 1.46
N ILE A 77 7.69 -14.02 1.72
CA ILE A 77 8.29 -13.67 3.01
C ILE A 77 7.23 -13.67 4.11
N ARG A 78 6.02 -13.17 3.85
CA ARG A 78 4.90 -13.21 4.81
C ARG A 78 4.53 -14.66 5.17
N ALA A 79 4.47 -15.56 4.19
CA ALA A 79 4.18 -16.97 4.41
C ALA A 79 5.29 -17.66 5.23
N GLN A 80 6.55 -17.34 4.97
CA GLN A 80 7.69 -17.83 5.76
C GLN A 80 7.65 -17.29 7.19
N ASP A 81 7.36 -16.00 7.35
CA ASP A 81 7.28 -15.32 8.65
C ASP A 81 6.09 -15.83 9.48
N ALA A 82 4.99 -16.27 8.85
CA ALA A 82 3.83 -16.83 9.55
C ALA A 82 4.17 -18.10 10.35
N ALA A 83 5.17 -18.86 9.90
CA ALA A 83 5.69 -20.01 10.65
C ALA A 83 6.61 -19.61 11.82
N THR A 84 6.94 -18.32 11.97
CA THR A 84 7.86 -17.81 13.00
C THR A 84 7.15 -16.93 14.02
N ILE A 85 7.57 -17.01 15.28
CA ILE A 85 6.98 -16.22 16.38
C ILE A 85 7.30 -14.71 16.22
N VAL A 86 8.41 -14.37 15.55
CA VAL A 86 8.87 -12.99 15.40
C VAL A 86 9.22 -12.69 13.94
N SER A 87 8.23 -12.17 13.21
CA SER A 87 8.45 -11.55 11.90
C SER A 87 9.33 -10.30 12.00
N SER A 88 10.16 -10.07 10.98
CA SER A 88 11.04 -8.90 10.89
C SER A 88 10.25 -7.59 10.73
N THR A 89 10.31 -6.72 11.73
CA THR A 89 9.72 -5.38 11.67
C THR A 89 10.25 -4.55 10.50
N VAL A 90 11.54 -4.72 10.18
CA VAL A 90 12.18 -4.03 9.06
C VAL A 90 11.56 -4.45 7.73
N HIS A 91 11.29 -5.76 7.56
CA HIS A 91 10.64 -6.28 6.38
C HIS A 91 9.24 -5.68 6.22
N ARG A 92 8.35 -5.87 7.20
CA ARG A 92 6.97 -5.36 7.13
C ARG A 92 6.90 -3.85 6.87
N LYS A 93 7.78 -3.08 7.53
CA LYS A 93 7.89 -1.64 7.32
C LYS A 93 8.39 -1.27 5.91
N LEU A 94 9.38 -1.99 5.37
CA LEU A 94 9.88 -1.73 4.02
C LEU A 94 8.90 -2.19 2.94
N SER A 95 8.20 -3.30 3.11
CA SER A 95 7.11 -3.76 2.23
C SER A 95 6.02 -2.69 2.11
N THR A 96 5.53 -2.22 3.26
CA THR A 96 4.54 -1.13 3.34
C THR A 96 5.02 0.14 2.63
N LYS A 97 6.27 0.54 2.89
CA LYS A 97 6.86 1.76 2.31
C LYS A 97 7.08 1.65 0.80
N LEU A 98 7.55 0.50 0.33
CA LEU A 98 7.81 0.25 -1.08
C LEU A 98 6.48 0.27 -1.85
N LEU A 99 5.50 -0.54 -1.43
CA LEU A 99 4.20 -0.62 -2.09
C LEU A 99 3.45 0.71 -2.09
N GLN A 100 3.52 1.48 -1.00
CA GLN A 100 3.02 2.86 -1.00
C GLN A 100 3.63 3.69 -2.13
N ARG A 101 4.96 3.64 -2.31
CA ARG A 101 5.64 4.43 -3.34
C ARG A 101 5.28 3.93 -4.73
N MET A 102 5.15 2.62 -4.90
CA MET A 102 4.71 1.97 -6.12
C MET A 102 3.28 2.39 -6.50
N GLY A 103 2.31 2.32 -5.59
CA GLY A 103 0.93 2.79 -5.80
C GLY A 103 0.85 4.27 -6.18
N LEU A 104 1.70 5.11 -5.59
CA LEU A 104 1.76 6.54 -5.93
C LEU A 104 2.40 6.85 -7.28
N LEU A 105 3.06 5.89 -7.93
CA LEU A 105 3.53 6.04 -9.30
C LEU A 105 2.40 5.78 -10.29
N TYR A 106 1.54 4.80 -10.03
CA TYR A 106 0.31 4.57 -10.80
C TYR A 106 -0.60 5.81 -10.76
N LEU A 107 -0.75 6.43 -9.58
CA LEU A 107 -1.58 7.63 -9.42
C LEU A 107 -0.83 8.94 -9.78
N PRO A 108 -1.25 9.67 -10.84
CA PRO A 108 -0.65 10.97 -11.12
C PRO A 108 -0.86 11.94 -9.95
N PRO A 109 0.05 12.91 -9.74
CA PRO A 109 -0.11 13.91 -8.69
C PRO A 109 -1.27 14.86 -9.04
N LYS A 110 -2.50 14.47 -8.68
CA LYS A 110 -3.72 15.28 -8.82
C LYS A 110 -4.24 15.65 -7.43
N VAL A 111 -4.67 16.91 -7.28
CA VAL A 111 -5.42 17.34 -6.09
C VAL A 111 -6.90 17.17 -6.41
N MET A 112 -7.55 16.22 -5.76
CA MET A 112 -8.96 15.96 -6.00
C MET A 112 -9.85 17.01 -5.32
N THR A 113 -10.89 17.46 -6.03
CA THR A 113 -11.83 18.51 -5.61
C THR A 113 -12.66 18.09 -4.39
N TRP A 114 -13.03 16.80 -4.30
CA TRP A 114 -13.78 16.24 -3.17
C TRP A 114 -13.07 16.40 -1.83
N ARG A 115 -11.73 16.52 -1.80
CA ARG A 115 -10.96 16.81 -0.58
C ARG A 115 -11.36 18.12 0.11
N TYR A 116 -11.90 19.06 -0.67
CA TYR A 116 -12.31 20.38 -0.22
C TYR A 116 -13.81 20.58 -0.21
N ALA A 117 -14.60 19.54 -0.52
CA ALA A 117 -16.05 19.51 -0.33
C ALA A 117 -16.34 19.49 1.18
N ARG A 118 -16.23 20.67 1.80
CA ARG A 118 -16.59 20.86 3.21
C ARG A 118 -18.11 20.80 3.29
N GLY A 119 -18.63 19.67 3.77
CA GLY A 119 -19.96 19.62 4.35
C GLY A 119 -20.17 20.79 5.31
N VAL A 120 -21.39 21.33 5.30
CA VAL A 120 -21.84 22.56 5.95
C VAL A 120 -21.12 22.82 7.28
N ARG A 121 -20.46 23.99 7.39
CA ARG A 121 -19.55 24.37 8.50
C ARG A 121 -20.21 24.54 9.87
N SER A 122 -21.49 24.20 10.02
CA SER A 122 -22.20 24.36 11.27
C SER A 122 -22.78 23.01 11.68
N LEU A 123 -22.18 22.42 12.70
CA LEU A 123 -22.73 21.26 13.40
C LEU A 123 -24.17 21.56 13.87
N ALA A 124 -24.43 22.80 14.32
CA ALA A 124 -25.77 23.24 14.71
C ALA A 124 -26.76 23.27 13.53
N ALA A 125 -26.32 23.62 12.32
CA ALA A 125 -27.17 23.55 11.13
C ALA A 125 -27.43 22.09 10.71
N ASN A 126 -26.44 21.21 10.84
CA ASN A 126 -26.59 19.78 10.57
C ASN A 126 -27.52 19.08 11.57
N LEU A 127 -27.55 19.54 12.83
CA LEU A 127 -28.43 19.01 13.87
C LEU A 127 -29.85 19.61 13.80
N ALA A 128 -30.00 20.84 13.30
CA ALA A 128 -31.29 21.52 13.15
C ALA A 128 -32.03 21.15 11.86
N ALA A 129 -31.31 20.71 10.82
CA ALA A 129 -31.92 20.03 9.70
C ALA A 129 -32.47 18.68 10.20
N ALA A 130 -33.78 18.47 10.02
CA ALA A 130 -34.44 17.20 10.34
C ALA A 130 -33.67 16.01 9.73
N PRO A 131 -33.77 14.78 10.28
CA PRO A 131 -33.06 13.62 9.77
C PRO A 131 -33.56 13.30 8.36
N HIS A 132 -32.94 13.91 7.36
CA HIS A 132 -33.04 13.51 5.99
C HIS A 132 -31.99 12.41 5.79
N PRO A 133 -32.32 11.35 5.03
CA PRO A 133 -31.31 10.38 4.64
C PRO A 133 -30.18 11.19 3.98
N VAL A 134 -28.94 10.88 4.34
CA VAL A 134 -27.68 11.39 3.76
C VAL A 134 -27.86 11.63 2.25
N ALA A 135 -28.31 12.82 1.90
CA ALA A 135 -28.62 13.21 0.54
C ALA A 135 -27.47 14.08 0.06
N ASP A 136 -26.66 13.46 -0.79
CA ASP A 136 -25.86 14.07 -1.83
C ASP A 136 -24.88 15.19 -1.42
N ALA A 137 -23.72 14.78 -0.94
CA ALA A 137 -22.47 15.44 -1.32
C ALA A 137 -22.20 15.37 -2.84
N SER A 138 -23.01 14.60 -3.57
CA SER A 138 -23.02 14.43 -5.04
C SER A 138 -23.39 15.70 -5.82
N ALA A 139 -24.01 16.70 -5.18
CA ALA A 139 -24.52 17.88 -5.89
C ALA A 139 -23.45 18.94 -6.25
N ALA A 140 -22.22 18.80 -5.75
CA ALA A 140 -21.09 19.68 -6.11
C ALA A 140 -20.07 18.99 -7.04
N ASN A 141 -20.42 17.84 -7.63
CA ASN A 141 -19.58 17.23 -8.64
C ASN A 141 -19.75 18.01 -9.95
N ASP A 142 -18.90 19.01 -10.16
CA ASP A 142 -18.72 19.63 -11.45
C ASP A 142 -18.52 18.51 -12.48
N LYS A 143 -19.45 18.41 -13.44
CA LYS A 143 -19.41 17.47 -14.55
C LYS A 143 -18.31 17.88 -15.55
N THR A 144 -17.11 18.19 -15.10
CA THR A 144 -15.92 17.98 -15.91
C THR A 144 -15.57 16.51 -15.81
N SER A 145 -16.39 15.68 -16.49
CA SER A 145 -16.11 14.27 -16.74
C SER A 145 -14.77 14.16 -17.46
N ASN A 146 -13.68 14.10 -16.70
CA ASN A 146 -12.38 13.74 -17.21
C ASN A 146 -12.46 12.24 -17.50
N PRO A 147 -12.28 11.78 -18.75
CA PRO A 147 -12.38 10.37 -19.08
C PRO A 147 -11.38 9.47 -18.32
N PHE A 148 -10.38 10.07 -17.68
CA PHE A 148 -9.36 9.42 -16.85
C PHE A 148 -9.69 9.37 -15.35
N GLU A 149 -10.86 9.86 -14.93
CA GLU A 149 -11.27 9.84 -13.52
C GLU A 149 -11.72 8.45 -13.05
N ASN A 150 -11.85 7.48 -13.95
CA ASN A 150 -12.29 6.12 -13.62
C ASN A 150 -11.23 5.04 -13.90
N ASP A 151 -10.04 5.41 -14.39
CA ASP A 151 -9.00 4.45 -14.74
C ASP A 151 -8.03 4.27 -13.56
N VAL A 152 -8.47 3.49 -12.57
CA VAL A 152 -7.65 3.09 -11.42
C VAL A 152 -7.04 1.72 -11.75
N PRO A 153 -5.70 1.60 -11.84
CA PRO A 153 -5.04 0.32 -12.09
C PRO A 153 -5.37 -0.74 -11.03
N ALA A 154 -5.57 -1.99 -11.45
CA ALA A 154 -5.93 -3.11 -10.55
C ALA A 154 -4.85 -3.36 -9.48
N GLU A 155 -3.60 -3.03 -9.76
CA GLU A 155 -2.49 -3.13 -8.81
C GLU A 155 -2.69 -2.27 -7.55
N LEU A 156 -3.50 -1.20 -7.62
CA LEU A 156 -3.78 -0.35 -6.47
C LEU A 156 -4.60 -1.03 -5.40
N GLU A 157 -5.47 -1.98 -5.76
CA GLU A 157 -6.24 -2.77 -4.80
C GLU A 157 -5.29 -3.56 -3.89
N GLN A 158 -4.33 -4.26 -4.48
CA GLN A 158 -3.28 -4.99 -3.74
C GLN A 158 -2.44 -4.07 -2.86
N VAL A 159 -2.13 -2.85 -3.33
CA VAL A 159 -1.42 -1.86 -2.52
C VAL A 159 -2.27 -1.43 -1.32
N VAL A 160 -3.56 -1.12 -1.54
CA VAL A 160 -4.49 -0.71 -0.48
C VAL A 160 -4.64 -1.81 0.56
N ASP A 161 -4.78 -3.07 0.16
CA ASP A 161 -4.88 -4.22 1.07
C ASP A 161 -3.68 -4.33 1.99
N VAL A 162 -2.47 -4.21 1.44
CA VAL A 162 -1.25 -4.25 2.25
C VAL A 162 -1.17 -3.06 3.21
N LEU A 163 -1.63 -1.88 2.78
CA LEU A 163 -1.67 -0.70 3.64
C LEU A 163 -2.68 -0.85 4.77
N LEU A 164 -3.90 -1.35 4.50
CA LEU A 164 -4.91 -1.62 5.52
C LEU A 164 -4.45 -2.69 6.51
N CYS A 165 -3.84 -3.78 6.03
CA CYS A 165 -3.21 -4.77 6.90
C CYS A 165 -2.12 -4.13 7.79
N GLY A 166 -1.32 -3.23 7.23
CA GLY A 166 -0.28 -2.51 7.95
C GLY A 166 -0.79 -1.58 9.06
N LEU A 167 -2.05 -1.12 8.99
CA LEU A 167 -2.67 -0.34 10.08
C LEU A 167 -2.84 -1.17 11.36
N LYS A 168 -2.99 -2.49 11.22
CA LYS A 168 -3.15 -3.45 12.34
C LYS A 168 -1.82 -4.02 12.85
N ASP A 169 -0.69 -3.59 12.30
CA ASP A 169 0.61 -4.16 12.67
C ASP A 169 0.92 -3.94 14.14
N ARG A 170 1.60 -4.90 14.79
CA ARG A 170 2.03 -4.80 16.19
C ARG A 170 2.99 -3.63 16.44
N ASP A 171 3.83 -3.31 15.46
CA ASP A 171 4.89 -2.31 15.59
C ASP A 171 4.44 -0.94 15.10
N THR A 172 4.56 0.08 15.96
CA THR A 172 4.13 1.46 15.68
C THR A 172 4.77 2.05 14.43
N VAL A 173 6.03 1.69 14.14
CA VAL A 173 6.75 2.16 12.94
C VAL A 173 6.13 1.65 11.64
N VAL A 174 5.52 0.46 11.65
CA VAL A 174 4.80 -0.09 10.50
C VAL A 174 3.45 0.60 10.38
N ARG A 175 2.68 0.70 11.48
CA ARG A 175 1.38 1.41 11.51
C ARG A 175 1.49 2.85 11.00
N TRP A 176 2.53 3.56 11.42
CA TRP A 176 2.80 4.93 10.97
C TRP A 176 3.14 5.01 9.47
N SER A 177 3.89 4.03 8.95
CA SER A 177 4.18 3.94 7.51
C SER A 177 2.90 3.66 6.71
N ALA A 178 2.07 2.74 7.21
CA ALA A 178 0.80 2.36 6.60
C ALA A 178 -0.19 3.54 6.57
N ALA A 179 -0.40 4.22 7.70
CA ALA A 179 -1.28 5.39 7.80
C ALA A 179 -0.87 6.52 6.84
N LYS A 180 0.44 6.78 6.72
CA LYS A 180 0.97 7.72 5.72
C LYS A 180 0.74 7.23 4.29
N GLY A 181 0.77 5.92 4.07
CA GLY A 181 0.42 5.26 2.82
C GLY A 181 -1.01 5.55 2.43
N VAL A 182 -1.96 5.10 3.26
CA VAL A 182 -3.39 5.26 3.06
C VAL A 182 -3.72 6.71 2.74
N GLY A 183 -3.38 7.68 3.61
CA GLY A 183 -3.74 9.08 3.36
C GLY A 183 -3.17 9.65 2.06
N ARG A 184 -1.98 9.22 1.62
CA ARG A 184 -1.38 9.69 0.36
C ARG A 184 -2.00 9.03 -0.87
N VAL A 185 -2.37 7.76 -0.79
CA VAL A 185 -3.03 7.02 -1.88
C VAL A 185 -4.48 7.48 -2.02
N THR A 186 -5.25 7.45 -0.93
CA THR A 186 -6.65 7.89 -0.88
C THR A 186 -6.84 9.31 -1.42
N SER A 187 -5.95 10.24 -1.06
CA SER A 187 -6.06 11.65 -1.53
C SER A 187 -5.84 11.88 -3.03
N ARG A 188 -5.43 10.84 -3.78
CA ARG A 188 -5.25 10.87 -5.23
C ARG A 188 -6.25 9.99 -5.99
N LEU A 189 -7.11 9.27 -5.27
CA LEU A 189 -8.12 8.41 -5.87
C LEU A 189 -9.41 9.20 -6.17
N PRO A 190 -10.21 8.72 -7.15
CA PRO A 190 -11.57 9.21 -7.35
C PRO A 190 -12.41 9.03 -6.09
N PHE A 191 -13.50 9.81 -5.97
CA PHE A 191 -14.29 9.87 -4.74
C PHE A 191 -14.79 8.50 -4.28
N GLU A 192 -15.38 7.71 -5.17
CA GLU A 192 -15.93 6.38 -4.84
C GLU A 192 -14.88 5.47 -4.17
N PHE A 193 -13.72 5.29 -4.80
CA PHE A 193 -12.62 4.49 -4.23
C PHE A 193 -12.04 5.10 -2.94
N ALA A 194 -12.05 6.43 -2.83
CA ALA A 194 -11.58 7.08 -1.63
C ALA A 194 -12.54 6.86 -0.45
N ASP A 195 -13.84 6.89 -0.71
CA ASP A 195 -14.90 6.62 0.27
C ASP A 195 -14.85 5.16 0.75
N ASP A 196 -14.68 4.20 -0.17
CA ASP A 196 -14.50 2.78 0.15
C ASP A 196 -13.31 2.56 1.10
N ILE A 197 -12.17 3.21 0.84
CA ILE A 197 -11.00 3.12 1.73
C ILE A 197 -11.30 3.74 3.10
N VAL A 198 -12.02 4.86 3.15
CA VAL A 198 -12.41 5.48 4.43
C VAL A 198 -13.34 4.54 5.20
N HIS A 199 -14.30 3.90 4.53
CA HIS A 199 -15.17 2.90 5.14
C HIS A 199 -14.36 1.74 5.72
N ALA A 200 -13.46 1.15 4.93
CA ALA A 200 -12.60 0.06 5.39
C ALA A 200 -11.73 0.47 6.59
N VAL A 201 -11.24 1.71 6.64
CA VAL A 201 -10.49 2.23 7.81
C VAL A 201 -11.40 2.37 9.03
N LEU A 202 -12.64 2.85 8.87
CA LEU A 202 -13.61 2.99 9.96
C LEU A 202 -14.03 1.64 10.53
N GLU A 203 -14.18 0.62 9.68
CA GLU A 203 -14.47 -0.75 10.09
C GLU A 203 -13.38 -1.31 11.03
N LEU A 204 -12.12 -0.90 10.87
CA LEU A 204 -11.03 -1.31 11.77
C LEU A 204 -11.19 -0.81 13.21
N PHE A 205 -12.05 0.18 13.44
CA PHE A 205 -12.36 0.70 14.77
C PHE A 205 -13.64 0.09 15.36
N SER A 206 -14.35 -0.77 14.62
CA SER A 206 -15.53 -1.45 15.12
C SER A 206 -15.15 -2.45 16.23
N ALA A 207 -16.02 -2.59 17.24
CA ALA A 207 -15.76 -3.38 18.45
C ALA A 207 -15.54 -4.89 18.21
N ASN A 208 -15.67 -5.37 16.97
CA ASN A 208 -15.42 -6.75 16.60
C ASN A 208 -13.93 -7.04 16.32
N GLU A 209 -13.04 -6.04 16.40
CA GLU A 209 -11.62 -6.19 16.04
C GLU A 209 -10.63 -6.18 17.22
N SER A 210 -11.14 -6.26 18.45
CA SER A 210 -10.36 -6.71 19.62
C SER A 210 -10.92 -8.07 20.03
N ASP A 211 -10.19 -9.17 19.89
CA ASP A 211 -9.10 -9.42 20.82
C ASP A 211 -8.03 -10.38 20.26
N GLY A 212 -6.78 -9.99 20.45
CA GLY A 212 -5.71 -10.96 20.75
C GLY A 212 -5.95 -11.60 22.13
N THR A 213 -7.09 -12.28 22.30
CA THR A 213 -7.44 -13.00 23.54
C THR A 213 -6.78 -14.36 23.48
N GLY A 214 -6.00 -14.63 24.52
CA GLY A 214 -5.13 -15.79 24.61
C GLY A 214 -5.86 -17.12 24.46
N TYR A 215 -5.25 -17.98 23.66
CA TYR A 215 -5.35 -19.42 23.85
C TYR A 215 -3.95 -19.96 24.12
N TYR A 216 -3.46 -19.72 25.34
CA TYR A 216 -2.66 -20.72 26.02
C TYR A 216 -3.66 -21.76 26.53
N TYR A 217 -3.78 -22.89 25.82
CA TYR A 217 -4.32 -24.10 26.43
C TYR A 217 -3.15 -24.96 26.87
N TYR A 218 -3.25 -25.41 28.12
CA TYR A 218 -2.35 -26.31 28.85
C TYR A 218 -2.02 -27.58 28.07
#